data_AF-A0A4Q4UW30-F1
#
_entry.id   AF-A0A4Q4UW30-F1
#
_cell.length_a   1.000
_cell.length_b   1.000
_cell.length_c   1.000
_cell.angle_alpha   90.00
_cell.angle_beta   90.00
_cell.angle_gamma   90.00
#
_symmetry.space_group_name_H-M   'P 1'
#
loop_
_entity.id
_entity.type
_entity.pdbx_description
1 polymer ?
#
loop_
_entity_poly.entity_id
_entity_poly.type
_entity_poly.pdbx_seq_one_letter_code
_entity_poly.pdbx_strand_id
1 'polypeptide(L)'
;MVASRTSEGKHAKHDFYSFAAGSLHEGSPTDFENSELWAEATFFITAGATPPVTTMCALLFYLSRNPHCYKVLAEEIRSTFQSDEEIRGGAKLQSCKYLRACIDESLRLAPPSLAVPWREQSAHDDEKTPIVIDGNVIPRGTQVGVSIYALHHNEEYFPDAFSFIPERWLAPSTPESLDGRAGRGRMHKAFVPFIIGPRACAGKAMAYLEVSLVIAKILWHFDFAPADGPLGQVGGGQPGRKDGRNRVDEFQLFDVFNSTHDGPYLVFRNRSNLC
;
A
#
# COMPACT_ATOMS: atom_id res chain seq x y z
N MET A 1 -5.13 -25.95 8.26
CA MET A 1 -4.58 -24.80 9.02
C MET A 1 -5.37 -24.56 10.30
N VAL A 2 -6.62 -24.08 10.25
CA VAL A 2 -7.42 -23.78 11.46
C VAL A 2 -7.61 -25.02 12.34
N ALA A 3 -8.04 -26.16 11.78
CA ALA A 3 -8.21 -27.41 12.55
C ALA A 3 -6.92 -27.89 13.26
N SER A 4 -5.76 -27.71 12.62
CA SER A 4 -4.47 -28.04 13.23
C SER A 4 -4.12 -27.06 14.36
N ARG A 5 -4.46 -25.77 14.22
CA ARG A 5 -4.20 -24.77 15.26
C ARG A 5 -5.14 -24.93 16.44
N THR A 6 -6.41 -25.22 16.21
CA THR A 6 -7.41 -25.44 17.29
C THR A 6 -7.18 -26.74 18.04
N SER A 7 -6.45 -27.71 17.45
CA SER A 7 -5.98 -28.91 18.18
C SER A 7 -4.77 -28.65 19.08
N GLU A 8 -4.05 -27.54 18.91
CA GLU A 8 -2.95 -27.14 19.79
C GLU A 8 -3.50 -26.44 21.05
N GLY A 9 -2.83 -26.60 22.19
CA GLY A 9 -3.21 -25.89 23.41
C GLY A 9 -3.24 -24.36 23.23
N LYS A 10 -4.08 -23.66 24.00
CA LYS A 10 -4.28 -22.20 23.92
C LYS A 10 -2.95 -21.41 23.90
N HIS A 11 -1.98 -21.84 24.70
CA HIS A 11 -0.66 -21.19 24.85
C HIS A 11 0.48 -21.88 24.09
N ALA A 12 0.19 -22.83 23.21
CA ALA A 12 1.24 -23.53 22.45
C ALA A 12 1.99 -22.60 21.47
N LYS A 13 1.28 -21.61 20.92
CA LYS A 13 1.81 -20.54 20.06
C LYS A 13 1.09 -19.23 20.36
N HIS A 14 1.82 -18.15 20.56
CA HIS A 14 1.26 -16.81 20.76
C HIS A 14 1.06 -16.11 19.40
N ASP A 15 -0.06 -16.39 18.77
CA ASP A 15 -0.49 -15.82 17.49
C ASP A 15 -1.93 -15.29 17.58
N PHE A 16 -2.41 -14.62 16.55
CA PHE A 16 -3.79 -14.10 16.51
C PHE A 16 -4.84 -15.19 16.80
N TYR A 17 -4.64 -16.39 16.25
CA TYR A 17 -5.57 -17.51 16.43
C TYR A 17 -5.53 -18.13 17.83
N SER A 18 -4.44 -17.96 18.58
CA SER A 18 -4.36 -18.33 19.99
C SER A 18 -5.31 -17.50 20.86
N PHE A 19 -5.48 -16.22 20.51
CA PHE A 19 -6.43 -15.33 21.16
C PHE A 19 -7.85 -15.62 20.67
N ALA A 20 -8.06 -15.72 19.35
CA ALA A 20 -9.38 -15.97 18.77
C ALA A 20 -9.97 -17.34 19.18
N ALA A 21 -9.15 -18.39 19.24
CA ALA A 21 -9.59 -19.72 19.68
C ALA A 21 -9.99 -19.75 21.16
N GLY A 22 -9.44 -18.84 21.97
CA GLY A 22 -9.83 -18.67 23.37
C GLY A 22 -11.20 -18.01 23.58
N SER A 23 -11.86 -17.56 22.50
CA SER A 23 -13.20 -16.97 22.48
C SER A 23 -14.22 -17.85 21.73
N LEU A 24 -13.84 -19.09 21.40
CA LEU A 24 -14.75 -20.09 20.84
C LEU A 24 -15.55 -20.74 21.98
N HIS A 25 -16.87 -20.58 21.94
CA HIS A 25 -17.84 -21.30 22.79
C HIS A 25 -17.71 -21.09 24.31
N GLU A 26 -17.76 -19.84 24.79
CA GLU A 26 -17.93 -19.54 26.22
C GLU A 26 -19.38 -19.11 26.58
N GLY A 27 -20.32 -19.18 25.63
CA GLY A 27 -21.72 -18.77 25.82
C GLY A 27 -21.91 -17.26 25.83
N SER A 28 -20.92 -16.49 25.35
CA SER A 28 -20.97 -15.03 25.26
C SER A 28 -21.67 -14.60 23.95
N PRO A 29 -22.38 -13.45 23.93
CA PRO A 29 -22.87 -12.83 22.69
C PRO A 29 -21.77 -12.39 21.70
N THR A 30 -20.49 -12.59 22.04
CA THR A 30 -19.31 -12.35 21.20
C THR A 30 -18.64 -13.64 20.72
N ASP A 31 -19.27 -14.79 20.91
CA ASP A 31 -18.72 -16.08 20.48
C ASP A 31 -18.68 -16.18 18.96
N PHE A 32 -17.59 -16.74 18.43
CA PHE A 32 -17.43 -17.01 17.00
C PHE A 32 -17.73 -18.47 16.67
N GLU A 33 -18.32 -18.74 15.52
CA GLU A 33 -18.39 -20.07 14.94
C GLU A 33 -17.05 -20.46 14.29
N ASN A 34 -16.78 -21.77 14.19
CA ASN A 34 -15.62 -22.26 13.44
C ASN A 34 -15.64 -21.81 11.97
N SER A 35 -16.83 -21.66 11.37
CA SER A 35 -17.05 -21.13 10.03
C SER A 35 -16.54 -19.70 9.87
N GLU A 36 -16.80 -18.84 10.86
CA GLU A 36 -16.35 -17.45 10.91
C GLU A 36 -14.83 -17.36 11.07
N LEU A 37 -14.24 -18.21 11.93
CA LEU A 37 -12.79 -18.27 12.08
C LEU A 37 -12.08 -18.65 10.77
N TRP A 38 -12.65 -19.58 10.00
CA TRP A 38 -12.15 -19.94 8.68
C TRP A 38 -12.29 -18.80 7.66
N ALA A 39 -13.41 -18.09 7.69
CA ALA A 39 -13.65 -16.94 6.80
C ALA A 39 -12.64 -15.81 7.08
N GLU A 40 -12.46 -15.44 8.35
CA GLU A 40 -11.48 -14.43 8.78
C GLU A 40 -10.05 -14.86 8.43
N ALA A 41 -9.72 -16.15 8.60
CA ALA A 41 -8.38 -16.62 8.26
C ALA A 41 -8.07 -16.51 6.77
N THR A 42 -9.04 -16.86 5.94
CA THR A 42 -8.93 -16.76 4.49
C THR A 42 -8.82 -15.28 4.05
N PHE A 43 -9.60 -14.41 4.69
CA PHE A 43 -9.54 -12.97 4.47
C PHE A 43 -8.16 -12.40 4.83
N PHE A 44 -7.64 -12.65 6.03
CA PHE A 44 -6.35 -12.11 6.47
C PHE A 44 -5.17 -12.58 5.61
N ILE A 45 -5.15 -13.85 5.20
CA ILE A 45 -4.08 -14.34 4.31
C ILE A 45 -4.10 -13.60 2.98
N THR A 46 -5.28 -13.45 2.38
CA THR A 46 -5.40 -12.80 1.07
C THR A 46 -5.12 -11.29 1.17
N ALA A 47 -5.66 -10.63 2.19
CA ALA A 47 -5.48 -9.21 2.44
C ALA A 47 -4.04 -8.84 2.87
N GLY A 48 -3.34 -9.76 3.55
CA GLY A 48 -1.96 -9.58 3.96
C GLY A 48 -0.93 -9.91 2.87
N ALA A 49 -1.26 -10.78 1.92
CA ALA A 49 -0.30 -11.20 0.90
C ALA A 49 -0.30 -10.30 -0.35
N THR A 50 -1.43 -10.20 -1.05
CA THR A 50 -1.47 -9.59 -2.40
C THR A 50 -1.22 -8.07 -2.39
N PRO A 51 -1.79 -7.27 -1.47
CA PRO A 51 -1.61 -5.83 -1.50
C PRO A 51 -0.16 -5.35 -1.23
N PRO A 52 0.56 -5.88 -0.21
CA PRO A 52 1.97 -5.55 -0.02
C PRO A 52 2.84 -5.99 -1.20
N VAL A 53 2.60 -7.15 -1.80
CA VAL A 53 3.32 -7.62 -2.99
C VAL A 53 3.13 -6.64 -4.15
N THR A 54 1.89 -6.21 -4.43
CA THR A 54 1.61 -5.22 -5.49
C THR A 54 2.37 -3.92 -5.23
N THR A 55 2.40 -3.47 -3.97
CA THR A 55 3.14 -2.25 -3.58
C THR A 55 4.65 -2.41 -3.80
N MET A 56 5.23 -3.57 -3.43
CA MET A 56 6.64 -3.87 -3.65
C MET A 56 6.97 -3.90 -5.14
N CYS A 57 6.14 -4.55 -5.96
CA CYS A 57 6.31 -4.62 -7.42
C CYS A 57 6.25 -3.23 -8.06
N ALA A 58 5.26 -2.40 -7.68
CA ALA A 58 5.17 -1.02 -8.15
C ALA A 58 6.40 -0.19 -7.74
N LEU A 59 6.83 -0.30 -6.48
CA LEU A 59 8.01 0.42 -6.00
C LEU A 59 9.28 0.00 -6.76
N LEU A 60 9.50 -1.29 -6.97
CA LEU A 60 10.62 -1.80 -7.76
C LEU A 60 10.53 -1.34 -9.22
N PHE A 61 9.33 -1.33 -9.81
CA PHE A 61 9.10 -0.80 -11.17
C PHE A 61 9.53 0.67 -11.26
N TYR A 62 9.05 1.53 -10.35
CA TYR A 62 9.35 2.96 -10.36
C TYR A 62 10.83 3.24 -10.08
N LEU A 63 11.44 2.57 -9.09
CA LEU A 63 12.87 2.74 -8.80
C LEU A 63 13.74 2.32 -9.98
N SER A 64 13.39 1.23 -10.68
CA SER A 64 14.15 0.77 -11.86
C SER A 64 14.15 1.76 -13.03
N ARG A 65 13.19 2.70 -13.04
CA ARG A 65 13.00 3.73 -14.08
C ARG A 65 13.39 5.13 -13.60
N ASN A 66 13.68 5.30 -12.32
CA ASN A 66 14.06 6.57 -11.71
C ASN A 66 15.42 6.42 -11.01
N PRO A 67 16.55 6.46 -11.75
CA PRO A 67 17.89 6.22 -11.21
C PRO A 67 18.28 7.17 -10.07
N HIS A 68 17.78 8.41 -10.11
CA HIS A 68 18.00 9.37 -9.03
C HIS A 68 17.37 8.89 -7.71
N CYS A 69 16.07 8.58 -7.73
CA CYS A 69 15.35 8.08 -6.56
C CYS A 69 15.94 6.76 -6.05
N TYR A 70 16.32 5.86 -6.96
CA TYR A 70 17.05 4.64 -6.62
C TYR A 70 18.33 4.94 -5.85
N LYS A 71 19.17 5.86 -6.36
CA LYS A 71 20.44 6.20 -5.73
C LYS A 71 20.24 6.79 -4.33
N VAL A 72 19.31 7.74 -4.17
CA VAL A 72 19.01 8.37 -2.88
C VAL A 72 18.53 7.33 -1.87
N LEU A 73 17.60 6.46 -2.28
CA LEU A 73 17.09 5.41 -1.40
C LEU A 73 18.15 4.38 -1.04
N ALA A 74 18.92 3.91 -2.03
CA ALA A 74 19.99 2.95 -1.79
C ALA A 74 21.05 3.52 -0.84
N GLU A 75 21.42 4.79 -0.99
CA GLU A 75 22.34 5.50 -0.09
C GLU A 75 21.77 5.63 1.33
N GLU A 76 20.50 6.01 1.48
CA GLU A 76 19.83 6.05 2.80
C GLU A 76 19.89 4.69 3.50
N ILE A 77 19.53 3.59 2.82
CA ILE A 77 19.56 2.25 3.42
C ILE A 77 20.99 1.83 3.78
N ARG A 78 21.93 1.98 2.85
CA ARG A 78 23.31 1.51 3.01
C ARG A 78 24.12 2.31 4.02
N SER A 79 23.75 3.58 4.26
CA SER A 79 24.36 4.41 5.30
C SER A 79 23.69 4.26 6.67
N THR A 80 22.41 3.88 6.72
CA THR A 80 21.68 3.71 7.98
C THR A 80 22.09 2.43 8.72
N PHE A 81 22.25 1.31 8.00
CA PHE A 81 22.52 0.00 8.59
C PHE A 81 23.98 -0.41 8.41
N GLN A 82 24.52 -1.17 9.37
CA GLN A 82 25.88 -1.72 9.34
C GLN A 82 25.92 -3.19 8.94
N SER A 83 24.82 -3.92 9.16
CA SER A 83 24.67 -5.33 8.79
C SER A 83 23.21 -5.63 8.44
N ASP A 84 22.94 -6.78 7.80
CA ASP A 84 21.57 -7.13 7.44
C ASP A 84 20.70 -7.48 8.65
N GLU A 85 21.32 -7.94 9.74
CA GLU A 85 20.65 -8.26 11.02
C GLU A 85 20.13 -7.00 11.73
N GLU A 86 20.68 -5.83 11.39
CA GLU A 86 20.13 -4.54 11.85
C GLU A 86 18.84 -4.15 11.12
N ILE A 87 18.59 -4.70 9.93
CA ILE A 87 17.39 -4.43 9.13
C ILE A 87 16.22 -5.26 9.68
N ARG A 88 15.61 -4.72 10.74
CA ARG A 88 14.45 -5.30 11.43
C ARG A 88 13.46 -4.22 11.82
N GLY A 89 12.24 -4.65 12.17
CA GLY A 89 11.20 -3.73 12.65
C GLY A 89 11.68 -2.94 13.87
N GLY A 90 11.44 -1.62 13.86
CA GLY A 90 11.80 -0.73 14.96
C GLY A 90 12.14 0.68 14.49
N ALA A 91 12.57 1.51 15.44
CA ALA A 91 12.83 2.93 15.22
C ALA A 91 13.88 3.21 14.13
N LYS A 92 14.88 2.33 13.99
CA LYS A 92 15.95 2.50 12.99
C LYS A 92 15.40 2.41 11.56
N LEU A 93 14.61 1.39 11.26
CA LEU A 93 13.92 1.27 9.96
C LEU A 93 12.90 2.39 9.74
N GLN A 94 12.19 2.79 10.79
CA GLN A 94 11.25 3.92 10.73
C GLN A 94 11.94 5.28 10.51
N SER A 95 13.25 5.37 10.75
CA SER A 95 14.04 6.58 10.51
C SER A 95 14.40 6.80 9.03
N CYS A 96 14.26 5.77 8.19
CA CYS A 96 14.45 5.86 6.73
C CYS A 96 13.27 6.61 6.10
N LYS A 97 13.37 7.94 6.08
CA LYS A 97 12.30 8.85 5.63
C LYS A 97 12.10 8.77 4.12
N TYR A 98 13.19 8.60 3.36
CA TYR A 98 13.10 8.48 1.91
C TYR A 98 12.48 7.14 1.50
N LEU A 99 12.80 6.05 2.21
CA LEU A 99 12.10 4.76 2.06
C LEU A 99 10.60 4.93 2.26
N ARG A 100 10.20 5.59 3.35
CA ARG A 100 8.79 5.86 3.62
C ARG A 100 8.13 6.68 2.50
N ALA A 101 8.81 7.70 2.01
CA ALA A 101 8.35 8.53 0.91
C ALA A 101 8.19 7.75 -0.41
N CYS A 102 9.13 6.86 -0.75
CA CYS A 102 9.02 6.01 -1.92
C CYS A 102 7.85 5.02 -1.82
N ILE A 103 7.60 4.46 -0.64
CA ILE A 103 6.45 3.57 -0.41
C ILE A 103 5.14 4.35 -0.55
N ASP A 104 5.04 5.54 0.07
CA ASP A 104 3.84 6.37 -0.01
C ASP A 104 3.57 6.81 -1.46
N GLU A 105 4.59 7.18 -2.23
CA GLU A 105 4.42 7.51 -3.65
C GLU A 105 4.01 6.31 -4.51
N SER A 106 4.54 5.12 -4.20
CA SER A 106 4.14 3.88 -4.89
C SER A 106 2.69 3.51 -4.62
N LEU A 107 2.24 3.64 -3.37
CA LEU A 107 0.84 3.44 -2.98
C LEU A 107 -0.09 4.49 -3.62
N ARG A 108 0.41 5.70 -3.86
CA ARG A 108 -0.34 6.75 -4.55
C ARG A 108 -0.58 6.38 -6.01
N LEU A 109 0.49 6.10 -6.75
CA LEU A 109 0.45 5.81 -8.19
C LEU A 109 -0.15 4.45 -8.51
N ALA A 110 0.08 3.45 -7.66
CA ALA A 110 -0.37 2.08 -7.86
C ALA A 110 -1.09 1.57 -6.59
N PRO A 111 -2.30 2.10 -6.27
CA PRO A 111 -3.05 1.66 -5.12
C PRO A 111 -3.42 0.17 -5.29
N PRO A 112 -3.06 -0.72 -4.34
CA PRO A 112 -3.29 -2.17 -4.49
C PRO A 112 -4.76 -2.63 -4.47
N SER A 113 -5.69 -1.70 -4.26
CA SER A 113 -7.12 -1.91 -4.42
C SER A 113 -7.64 -0.82 -5.36
N LEU A 114 -8.11 -1.24 -6.53
CA LEU A 114 -8.72 -0.35 -7.51
C LEU A 114 -10.24 -0.19 -7.31
N ALA A 115 -10.84 -1.13 -6.57
CA ALA A 115 -12.25 -1.14 -6.28
C ALA A 115 -12.68 0.14 -5.55
N VAL A 116 -13.79 0.72 -6.01
CA VAL A 116 -14.41 1.85 -5.31
C VAL A 116 -14.96 1.35 -3.97
N PRO A 117 -14.56 1.97 -2.84
CA PRO A 117 -15.08 1.62 -1.53
C PRO A 117 -16.52 2.16 -1.37
N TRP A 118 -17.48 1.51 -2.01
CA TRP A 118 -18.90 1.86 -1.93
C TRP A 118 -19.41 1.77 -0.49
N ARG A 119 -20.16 2.78 -0.06
CA ARG A 119 -20.78 2.90 1.27
C ARG A 119 -22.22 3.38 1.09
N GLU A 120 -23.06 3.03 2.03
CA GLU A 120 -24.45 3.47 2.07
C GLU A 120 -24.75 3.95 3.50
N GLN A 121 -25.74 4.84 3.65
CA GLN A 121 -26.27 5.21 4.96
C GLN A 121 -26.72 3.93 5.70
N SER A 122 -26.42 3.83 7.00
CA SER A 122 -26.88 2.67 7.77
C SER A 122 -28.40 2.69 7.89
N ALA A 123 -29.04 1.52 7.80
CA ALA A 123 -30.45 1.39 8.10
C ALA A 123 -30.79 1.80 9.54
N HIS A 124 -29.80 1.77 10.44
CA HIS A 124 -29.93 2.19 11.84
C HIS A 124 -29.75 3.69 12.06
N ASP A 125 -29.31 4.45 11.05
CA ASP A 125 -29.21 5.90 11.17
C ASP A 125 -30.63 6.52 11.20
N ASP A 126 -30.80 7.65 11.89
CA ASP A 126 -32.07 8.37 11.96
C ASP A 126 -32.57 8.76 10.55
N GLU A 127 -33.77 8.31 10.20
CA GLU A 127 -34.41 8.60 8.91
C GLU A 127 -34.65 10.09 8.68
N LYS A 128 -34.75 10.88 9.75
CA LYS A 128 -35.00 12.32 9.67
C LYS A 128 -33.73 13.13 9.45
N THR A 129 -32.55 12.51 9.55
CA THR A 129 -31.27 13.19 9.38
C THR A 129 -30.70 12.88 7.99
N PRO A 130 -30.76 13.82 7.03
CA PRO A 130 -30.23 13.59 5.69
C PRO A 130 -28.70 13.56 5.70
N ILE A 131 -28.10 12.68 4.90
CA ILE A 131 -26.69 12.78 4.54
C ILE A 131 -26.55 13.91 3.52
N VAL A 132 -25.67 14.87 3.79
CA VAL A 132 -25.34 15.96 2.86
C VAL A 132 -23.87 15.87 2.49
N ILE A 133 -23.58 15.73 1.19
CA ILE A 133 -22.21 15.72 0.64
C ILE A 133 -22.10 16.88 -0.34
N ASP A 134 -21.18 17.79 -0.08
CA ASP A 134 -20.93 18.98 -0.92
C ASP A 134 -22.21 19.76 -1.24
N GLY A 135 -23.04 19.98 -0.21
CA GLY A 135 -24.33 20.69 -0.33
C GLY A 135 -25.48 19.87 -0.94
N ASN A 136 -25.23 18.64 -1.40
CA ASN A 136 -26.24 17.77 -2.00
C ASN A 136 -26.79 16.77 -0.99
N VAL A 137 -28.12 16.68 -0.89
CA VAL A 137 -28.79 15.66 -0.08
C VAL A 137 -28.69 14.32 -0.80
N ILE A 138 -28.16 13.31 -0.11
CA ILE A 138 -28.01 11.95 -0.63
C ILE A 138 -29.24 11.13 -0.19
N PRO A 139 -30.06 10.62 -1.13
CA PRO A 139 -31.20 9.78 -0.78
C PRO A 139 -30.75 8.49 -0.08
N ARG A 140 -31.54 8.03 0.89
CA ARG A 140 -31.32 6.73 1.54
C ARG A 140 -31.39 5.60 0.52
N GLY A 141 -30.56 4.57 0.67
CA GLY A 141 -30.39 3.52 -0.34
C GLY A 141 -29.32 3.84 -1.41
N THR A 142 -28.77 5.06 -1.41
CA THR A 142 -27.75 5.45 -2.40
C THR A 142 -26.36 5.01 -1.96
N GLN A 143 -25.70 4.23 -2.82
CA GLN A 143 -24.28 3.92 -2.65
C GLN A 143 -23.41 5.09 -3.10
N VAL A 144 -22.50 5.51 -2.24
CA VAL A 144 -21.50 6.57 -2.49
C VAL A 144 -20.10 5.99 -2.36
N GLY A 145 -19.17 6.47 -3.17
CA GLY A 145 -17.80 6.00 -3.15
C GLY A 145 -16.87 6.95 -3.89
N VAL A 146 -15.59 6.91 -3.54
CA VAL A 146 -14.55 7.71 -4.17
C VAL A 146 -13.54 6.77 -4.78
N SER A 147 -13.29 6.88 -6.09
CA SER A 147 -12.21 6.13 -6.73
C SER A 147 -10.86 6.62 -6.17
N ILE A 148 -10.17 5.73 -5.43
CA ILE A 148 -8.86 6.04 -4.84
C ILE A 148 -7.85 6.33 -5.94
N TYR A 149 -7.86 5.53 -7.02
CA TYR A 149 -6.99 5.76 -8.17
C TYR A 149 -7.24 7.15 -8.78
N ALA A 150 -8.49 7.55 -9.03
CA ALA A 150 -8.79 8.87 -9.59
C ALA A 150 -8.40 10.01 -8.64
N LEU A 151 -8.68 9.86 -7.34
CA LEU A 151 -8.30 10.85 -6.32
C LEU A 151 -6.78 11.05 -6.26
N HIS A 152 -6.03 9.95 -6.29
CA HIS A 152 -4.57 9.96 -6.23
C HIS A 152 -3.91 10.47 -7.51
N HIS A 153 -4.61 10.47 -8.65
CA HIS A 153 -4.14 11.00 -9.94
C HIS A 153 -4.78 12.35 -10.32
N ASN A 154 -5.43 13.02 -9.37
CA ASN A 154 -6.00 14.36 -9.60
C ASN A 154 -4.90 15.43 -9.43
N GLU A 155 -4.59 16.14 -10.52
CA GLU A 155 -3.60 17.24 -10.58
C GLU A 155 -3.90 18.41 -9.63
N GLU A 156 -5.15 18.58 -9.19
CA GLU A 156 -5.51 19.58 -8.18
C GLU A 156 -4.86 19.28 -6.81
N TYR A 157 -4.72 17.99 -6.47
CA TYR A 157 -4.14 17.54 -5.21
C TYR A 157 -2.70 17.08 -5.36
N PHE A 158 -2.35 16.51 -6.52
CA PHE A 158 -1.05 15.94 -6.80
C PHE A 158 -0.50 16.50 -8.11
N PRO A 159 0.19 17.66 -8.09
CA PRO A 159 0.88 18.15 -9.27
C PRO A 159 1.86 17.12 -9.83
N ASP A 160 1.87 16.99 -11.16
CA ASP A 160 2.55 15.94 -11.90
C ASP A 160 2.08 14.56 -11.42
N ALA A 161 0.76 14.35 -11.47
CA ALA A 161 0.07 13.26 -10.78
C ALA A 161 0.49 11.87 -11.27
N PHE A 162 1.01 11.75 -12.49
CA PHE A 162 1.50 10.49 -13.05
C PHE A 162 3.02 10.28 -12.89
N SER A 163 3.72 11.25 -12.31
CA SER A 163 5.17 11.18 -12.09
C SER A 163 5.49 10.59 -10.72
N PHE A 164 6.51 9.73 -10.65
CA PHE A 164 7.04 9.20 -9.39
C PHE A 164 7.95 10.21 -8.72
N ILE A 165 7.42 10.94 -7.73
CA ILE A 165 8.14 12.01 -7.01
C ILE A 165 8.06 11.76 -5.51
N PRO A 166 8.94 10.91 -4.92
CA PRO A 166 8.99 10.68 -3.48
C PRO A 166 9.16 11.97 -2.67
N GLU A 167 9.85 12.96 -3.21
CA GLU A 167 10.15 14.24 -2.55
C GLU A 167 8.89 15.00 -2.12
N ARG A 168 7.73 14.73 -2.74
CA ARG A 168 6.45 15.36 -2.34
C ARG A 168 6.06 15.05 -0.89
N TRP A 169 6.50 13.91 -0.36
CA TRP A 169 6.21 13.46 1.01
C TRP A 169 7.18 14.00 2.06
N LEU A 170 8.27 14.64 1.62
CA LEU A 170 9.31 15.13 2.50
C LEU A 170 9.07 16.58 2.89
N ALA A 171 9.66 16.97 4.02
CA ALA A 171 9.74 18.37 4.38
C ALA A 171 10.58 19.12 3.34
N PRO A 172 10.15 20.33 2.92
CA PRO A 172 10.87 21.10 1.90
C PRO A 172 12.21 21.57 2.47
N SER A 173 13.25 21.55 1.63
CA SER A 173 14.59 22.02 1.99
C SER A 173 14.68 23.54 2.16
N THR A 174 13.71 24.28 1.61
CA THR A 174 13.57 25.73 1.76
C THR A 174 12.24 26.08 2.44
N PRO A 175 12.15 27.23 3.12
CA PRO A 175 10.88 27.72 3.64
C PRO A 175 9.83 27.80 2.53
N GLU A 176 8.68 27.19 2.79
CA GLU A 176 7.59 27.11 1.83
C GLU A 176 6.64 28.30 1.99
N SER A 177 6.07 28.76 0.88
CA SER A 177 5.03 29.79 0.90
C SER A 177 3.76 29.30 1.63
N LEU A 178 2.87 30.22 2.01
CA LEU A 178 1.58 29.86 2.61
C LEU A 178 0.78 28.92 1.70
N ASP A 179 0.76 29.22 0.40
CA ASP A 179 0.04 28.44 -0.60
C ASP A 179 0.64 27.05 -0.80
N GLY A 180 1.98 26.94 -0.78
CA GLY A 180 2.66 25.64 -0.85
C GLY A 180 2.32 24.76 0.35
N ARG A 181 2.31 25.34 1.57
CA ARG A 181 1.91 24.61 2.79
C ARG A 181 0.46 24.15 2.73
N ALA A 182 -0.43 25.02 2.27
CA ALA A 182 -1.84 24.68 2.09
C ALA A 182 -2.01 23.57 1.02
N GLY A 183 -1.26 23.65 -0.08
CA GLY A 183 -1.21 22.63 -1.13
C GLY A 183 -0.77 21.26 -0.59
N ARG A 184 0.36 21.20 0.13
CA ARG A 184 0.83 19.94 0.77
C ARG A 184 -0.21 19.43 1.78
N GLY A 185 -0.86 20.32 2.52
CA GLY A 185 -1.95 19.96 3.42
C GLY A 185 -3.15 19.30 2.72
N ARG A 186 -3.55 19.81 1.55
CA ARG A 186 -4.59 19.19 0.72
C ARG A 186 -4.15 17.84 0.16
N MET A 187 -2.92 17.78 -0.37
CA MET A 187 -2.31 16.54 -0.88
C MET A 187 -2.32 15.42 0.17
N HIS A 188 -1.88 15.70 1.41
CA HIS A 188 -1.90 14.70 2.49
C HIS A 188 -3.30 14.24 2.88
N LYS A 189 -4.31 15.11 2.79
CA LYS A 189 -5.71 14.74 3.04
C LYS A 189 -6.29 13.87 1.92
N ALA A 190 -5.86 14.09 0.67
CA ALA A 190 -6.26 13.30 -0.49
C ALA A 190 -5.55 11.94 -0.56
N PHE A 191 -4.45 11.75 0.17
CA PHE A 191 -3.71 10.49 0.21
C PHE A 191 -4.36 9.49 1.18
N VAL A 192 -5.17 8.59 0.65
CA VAL A 192 -5.96 7.62 1.43
C VAL A 192 -5.83 6.17 0.92
N PRO A 193 -4.61 5.64 0.68
CA PRO A 193 -4.43 4.28 0.15
C PRO A 193 -4.94 3.17 1.08
N PHE A 194 -5.12 3.48 2.37
CA PHE A 194 -5.65 2.58 3.39
C PHE A 194 -7.10 2.91 3.78
N ILE A 195 -7.76 3.81 3.05
CA ILE A 195 -9.08 4.37 3.39
C ILE A 195 -9.01 5.11 4.77
N ILE A 196 -10.09 5.78 5.14
CA ILE A 196 -10.25 6.49 6.42
C ILE A 196 -11.59 6.12 7.08
N GLY A 197 -11.73 6.43 8.37
CA GLY A 197 -12.95 6.17 9.14
C GLY A 197 -13.05 4.74 9.66
N PRO A 198 -14.25 4.28 10.06
CA PRO A 198 -14.46 2.99 10.74
C PRO A 198 -14.07 1.76 9.93
N ARG A 199 -13.90 1.90 8.60
CA ARG A 199 -13.49 0.84 7.68
C ARG A 199 -12.06 1.04 7.15
N ALA A 200 -11.26 1.86 7.83
CA ALA A 200 -9.84 2.00 7.52
C ALA A 200 -9.12 0.65 7.65
N CYS A 201 -8.11 0.43 6.82
CA CYS A 201 -7.38 -0.84 6.77
C CYS A 201 -6.68 -1.13 8.11
N ALA A 202 -7.09 -2.22 8.77
CA ALA A 202 -6.46 -2.70 9.99
C ALA A 202 -5.00 -3.14 9.78
N GLY A 203 -4.67 -3.61 8.56
CA GLY A 203 -3.34 -4.06 8.19
C GLY A 203 -2.33 -2.95 7.87
N LYS A 204 -2.70 -1.66 7.98
CA LYS A 204 -1.84 -0.53 7.58
C LYS A 204 -0.44 -0.60 8.19
N ALA A 205 -0.34 -0.84 9.50
CA ALA A 205 0.95 -0.90 10.19
C ALA A 205 1.81 -2.08 9.70
N MET A 206 1.20 -3.24 9.48
CA MET A 206 1.87 -4.44 8.99
C MET A 206 2.36 -4.26 7.55
N ALA A 207 1.51 -3.73 6.67
CA ALA A 207 1.87 -3.47 5.27
C ALA A 207 3.10 -2.55 5.15
N TYR A 208 3.15 -1.47 5.93
CA TYR A 208 4.33 -0.60 5.93
C TYR A 208 5.57 -1.30 6.45
N LEU A 209 5.45 -2.10 7.51
CA LEU A 209 6.57 -2.86 8.06
C LEU A 209 7.11 -3.87 7.04
N GLU A 210 6.23 -4.68 6.44
CA GLU A 210 6.58 -5.71 5.46
C GLU A 210 7.27 -5.10 4.23
N VAL A 211 6.65 -4.08 3.61
CA VAL A 211 7.23 -3.41 2.43
C VAL A 211 8.57 -2.77 2.79
N SER A 212 8.67 -2.09 3.93
CA SER A 212 9.93 -1.44 4.35
C SER A 212 11.04 -2.47 4.56
N LEU A 213 10.74 -3.58 5.24
CA LEU A 213 11.72 -4.65 5.51
C LEU A 213 12.23 -5.27 4.21
N VAL A 214 11.32 -5.67 3.33
CA VAL A 214 11.66 -6.36 2.08
C VAL A 214 12.49 -5.44 1.19
N ILE A 215 12.06 -4.19 1.00
CA ILE A 215 12.76 -3.25 0.13
C ILE A 215 14.12 -2.87 0.70
N ALA A 216 14.22 -2.62 2.01
CA ALA A 216 15.51 -2.35 2.65
C ALA A 216 16.48 -3.53 2.47
N LYS A 217 16.03 -4.78 2.69
CA LYS A 217 16.88 -5.96 2.49
C LYS A 217 17.25 -6.18 1.01
N ILE A 218 16.32 -5.93 0.08
CA ILE A 218 16.63 -5.98 -1.37
C ILE A 218 17.76 -4.99 -1.69
N LEU A 219 17.63 -3.72 -1.28
CA LEU A 219 18.63 -2.68 -1.58
C LEU A 219 19.95 -2.85 -0.82
N TRP A 220 19.91 -3.55 0.31
CA TRP A 220 21.10 -3.95 1.05
C TRP A 220 21.90 -5.00 0.29
N HIS A 221 21.25 -6.08 -0.16
CA HIS A 221 21.95 -7.22 -0.77
C HIS A 221 22.13 -7.12 -2.30
N PHE A 222 21.30 -6.33 -2.99
CA PHE A 222 21.23 -6.32 -4.45
C PHE A 222 21.21 -4.92 -5.04
N ASP A 223 21.78 -4.81 -6.24
CA ASP A 223 21.40 -3.79 -7.21
C ASP A 223 20.46 -4.42 -8.24
N PHE A 224 19.58 -3.64 -8.86
CA PHE A 224 18.67 -4.16 -9.88
C PHE A 224 18.44 -3.15 -11.00
N ALA A 225 18.08 -3.67 -12.17
CA ALA A 225 17.72 -2.89 -13.36
C ALA A 225 16.59 -3.60 -14.12
N PRO A 226 15.87 -2.90 -15.03
CA PRO A 226 14.94 -3.54 -15.95
C PRO A 226 15.63 -4.66 -16.75
N ALA A 227 14.89 -5.75 -17.03
CA ALA A 227 15.39 -6.81 -17.90
C ALA A 227 15.65 -6.30 -19.34
N ASP A 228 16.54 -6.97 -20.06
CA ASP A 228 16.88 -6.56 -21.43
C ASP A 228 15.72 -6.76 -22.42
N GLY A 229 15.66 -5.89 -23.42
CA GLY A 229 14.70 -5.97 -24.52
C GLY A 229 13.24 -5.74 -24.10
N PRO A 230 12.27 -6.36 -24.78
CA PRO A 230 10.85 -6.15 -24.52
C PRO A 230 10.39 -6.51 -23.10
N LEU A 231 11.08 -7.44 -22.42
CA LEU A 231 10.73 -7.86 -21.06
C LEU A 231 10.87 -6.72 -20.04
N GLY A 232 11.89 -5.87 -20.19
CA GLY A 232 12.08 -4.71 -19.30
C GLY A 232 10.94 -3.69 -19.36
N GLN A 233 10.15 -3.71 -20.44
CA GLN A 233 9.01 -2.81 -20.63
C GLN A 233 7.71 -3.34 -20.01
N VAL A 234 7.66 -4.63 -19.65
CA VAL A 234 6.46 -5.23 -19.07
C VAL A 234 6.15 -4.63 -17.70
N GLY A 235 4.87 -4.34 -17.47
CA GLY A 235 4.36 -3.61 -16.31
C GLY A 235 4.13 -2.12 -16.60
N GLY A 236 4.73 -1.55 -17.65
CA GLY A 236 4.45 -0.19 -18.12
C GLY A 236 3.28 -0.15 -19.12
N GLY A 237 2.74 1.05 -19.35
CA GLY A 237 1.75 1.28 -20.40
C GLY A 237 2.34 1.16 -21.81
N GLN A 238 1.45 1.03 -22.81
CA GLN A 238 1.84 0.85 -24.21
C GLN A 238 1.41 2.07 -25.04
N PRO A 239 2.36 2.78 -25.69
CA PRO A 239 2.05 3.94 -26.51
C PRO A 239 0.99 3.61 -27.59
N GLY A 240 0.05 4.53 -27.80
CA GLY A 240 -1.00 4.39 -28.81
C GLY A 240 -2.28 3.68 -28.35
N ARG A 241 -2.31 3.12 -27.13
CA ARG A 241 -3.55 2.62 -26.53
C ARG A 241 -4.54 3.76 -26.24
N LYS A 242 -5.84 3.49 -26.41
CA LYS A 242 -6.93 4.46 -26.20
C LYS A 242 -7.73 4.25 -24.92
N ASP A 243 -7.40 3.21 -24.15
CA ASP A 243 -8.07 2.83 -22.91
C ASP A 243 -7.41 3.41 -21.64
N GLY A 244 -6.60 4.47 -21.80
CA GLY A 244 -5.88 5.13 -20.71
C GLY A 244 -4.57 4.44 -20.28
N ARG A 245 -4.23 3.28 -20.87
CA ARG A 245 -3.04 2.47 -20.54
C ARG A 245 -1.83 2.78 -21.42
N ASN A 246 -1.68 4.05 -21.81
CA ASN A 246 -0.69 4.48 -22.80
C ASN A 246 0.63 5.02 -22.20
N ARG A 247 0.68 5.22 -20.87
CA ARG A 247 1.85 5.81 -20.19
C ARG A 247 2.89 4.74 -19.86
N VAL A 248 4.03 4.79 -20.54
CA VAL A 248 5.12 3.81 -20.37
C VAL A 248 5.67 3.81 -18.95
N ASP A 249 5.72 4.98 -18.33
CA ASP A 249 6.27 5.18 -16.99
C ASP A 249 5.24 4.97 -15.86
N GLU A 250 4.03 4.54 -16.19
CA GLU A 250 2.98 4.24 -15.20
C GLU A 250 2.86 2.72 -15.00
N PHE A 251 2.97 2.26 -13.75
CA PHE A 251 2.78 0.86 -13.42
C PHE A 251 1.32 0.44 -13.62
N GLN A 252 1.11 -0.53 -14.50
CA GLN A 252 -0.20 -0.92 -14.97
C GLN A 252 -0.84 -1.96 -14.05
N LEU A 253 -1.93 -1.57 -13.40
CA LEU A 253 -2.77 -2.44 -12.61
C LEU A 253 -4.00 -2.90 -13.41
N PHE A 254 -4.51 -4.08 -13.10
CA PHE A 254 -5.75 -4.60 -13.64
C PHE A 254 -6.74 -4.80 -12.50
N ASP A 255 -7.97 -4.33 -12.73
CA ASP A 255 -9.04 -4.38 -11.75
C ASP A 255 -9.52 -5.82 -11.54
N VAL A 256 -9.32 -6.26 -10.31
CA VAL A 256 -9.87 -7.47 -9.68
C VAL A 256 -10.16 -7.07 -8.23
N PHE A 257 -10.69 -7.96 -7.39
CA PHE A 257 -11.05 -7.60 -6.00
C PHE A 257 -9.98 -6.77 -5.22
N ASN A 258 -8.69 -7.08 -5.43
CA ASN A 258 -7.58 -6.19 -5.03
C ASN A 258 -7.04 -5.45 -6.27
N SER A 259 -6.03 -6.04 -6.91
CA SER A 259 -5.50 -5.69 -8.22
C SER A 259 -4.58 -6.82 -8.68
N THR A 260 -4.35 -6.97 -9.98
CA THR A 260 -3.30 -7.82 -10.53
C THR A 260 -2.43 -7.02 -11.50
N HIS A 261 -1.28 -7.53 -11.89
CA HIS A 261 -0.31 -6.85 -12.75
C HIS A 261 0.59 -7.86 -13.46
N ASP A 262 1.21 -7.41 -14.55
CA ASP A 262 2.30 -8.13 -15.22
C ASP A 262 3.64 -7.46 -14.88
N GLY A 263 4.65 -8.24 -14.53
CA GLY A 263 5.98 -7.70 -14.17
C GLY A 263 5.97 -6.86 -12.88
N PRO A 264 6.96 -5.97 -12.67
CA PRO A 264 8.09 -5.72 -13.55
C PRO A 264 9.02 -6.94 -13.66
N TYR A 265 9.70 -7.08 -14.80
CA TYR A 265 10.78 -8.04 -14.96
C TYR A 265 12.11 -7.31 -14.73
N LEU A 266 12.83 -7.71 -13.68
CA LEU A 266 14.06 -7.07 -13.24
C LEU A 266 15.20 -8.09 -13.15
N VAL A 267 16.41 -7.63 -13.40
CA VAL A 267 17.63 -8.41 -13.20
C VAL A 267 18.31 -7.93 -11.93
N PHE A 268 18.41 -8.82 -10.94
CA PHE A 268 19.09 -8.58 -9.67
C PHE A 268 20.55 -9.01 -9.76
N ARG A 269 21.44 -8.16 -9.27
CA ARG A 269 22.88 -8.44 -9.15
C ARG A 269 23.26 -8.37 -7.68
N ASN A 270 23.90 -9.43 -7.20
CA ASN A 270 24.36 -9.47 -5.82
C ASN A 270 25.48 -8.45 -5.60
N ARG A 271 25.39 -7.66 -4.54
CA ARG A 271 26.39 -6.65 -4.16
C ARG A 271 27.63 -7.24 -3.50
N SER A 272 27.60 -8.50 -3.06
CA SER A 272 28.76 -9.17 -2.42
C SER A 272 29.95 -9.38 -3.36
N ASN A 273 29.82 -9.08 -4.66
CA ASN A 273 30.94 -8.99 -5.61
C ASN A 273 31.47 -7.55 -5.81
N LEU A 274 31.06 -6.58 -4.98
CA LEU A 274 31.42 -5.15 -5.09
C LEU A 274 32.11 -4.58 -3.83
N CYS A 275 32.62 -5.44 -2.95
CA CYS A 275 33.53 -5.08 -1.86
C CYS A 275 34.91 -5.70 -2.10
#